data_AF-A0A7Y3UI61-F1
#
_entry.id   AF-A0A7Y3UI61-F1
#
_cell.length_a   1.000
_cell.length_b   1.000
_cell.length_c   1.000
_cell.angle_alpha   90.00
_cell.angle_beta   90.00
_cell.angle_gamma   90.00
#
_symmetry.space_group_name_H-M   'P 1'
#
loop_
_entity.id
_entity.type
_entity.pdbx_description
1 polymer ?
#
loop_
_entity_poly.entity_id
_entity_poly.type
_entity_poly.pdbx_seq_one_letter_code
_entity_poly.pdbx_strand_id
1 'polypeptide(L)'
;MGKIRKSCLAIFCILIVTSAVISSGWKCNQAYGKDKETYLTSRSTPTQGLMRIISSHTAKMLDAIMIGDFTAVIKESHEIIGASEVGMQMFFPEKGKVGEWFVNAGNDPNDAAAVEAMKEEFQKYLQLVIDASRKVAETSEKKNIIATYNSFDSMLRNACFACHVKSRLEWPRWMKQVEAE
;
A
#
# COMPACT_ATOMS: atom_id res chain seq x y z
N MET A 1 -28.60 21.00 46.84
CA MET A 1 -28.20 20.44 45.52
C MET A 1 -26.79 20.92 45.18
N GLY A 2 -25.82 20.03 44.90
CA GLY A 2 -24.50 20.49 44.44
C GLY A 2 -23.27 19.58 44.59
N LYS A 3 -23.40 18.24 44.66
CA LYS A 3 -22.23 17.35 44.87
C LYS A 3 -21.96 16.29 43.77
N ILE A 4 -22.60 16.40 42.59
CA ILE A 4 -22.45 15.40 41.51
C ILE A 4 -21.66 15.92 40.29
N ARG A 5 -21.32 17.21 40.20
CA ARG A 5 -20.73 17.79 38.97
C ARG A 5 -19.21 17.62 38.76
N LYS A 6 -18.43 17.16 39.74
CA LYS A 6 -16.95 17.09 39.59
C LYS A 6 -16.44 15.77 39.01
N SER A 7 -17.14 14.66 39.19
CA SER A 7 -16.65 13.34 38.73
C SER A 7 -16.94 13.05 37.24
N CYS A 8 -17.98 13.65 36.64
CA CYS A 8 -18.24 13.47 35.20
C CYS A 8 -17.26 14.22 34.29
N LEU A 9 -16.61 15.29 34.76
CA LEU A 9 -15.67 16.05 33.94
C LEU A 9 -14.33 15.33 33.77
N ALA A 10 -13.89 14.59 34.80
CA ALA A 10 -12.62 13.87 34.76
C ALA A 10 -12.66 12.67 33.79
N ILE A 11 -13.80 12.00 33.67
CA ILE A 11 -13.99 10.85 32.77
C ILE A 11 -14.04 11.29 31.30
N PHE A 12 -14.57 12.48 31.01
CA PHE A 12 -14.60 13.01 29.64
C PHE A 12 -13.23 13.46 29.13
N CYS A 13 -12.34 13.94 30.01
CA CYS A 13 -10.99 14.34 29.61
C CYS A 13 -10.09 13.14 29.23
N ILE A 14 -10.31 11.96 29.82
CA ILE A 14 -9.49 10.76 29.52
C ILE A 14 -9.85 10.19 28.14
N LEU A 15 -11.11 10.31 27.70
CA LEU A 15 -11.56 9.81 26.38
C LEU A 15 -11.05 10.66 25.20
N ILE A 16 -10.76 11.95 25.41
CA ILE A 16 -10.18 12.82 24.38
C ILE A 16 -8.68 12.53 24.20
N VAL A 17 -7.99 12.06 25.24
CA VAL A 17 -6.55 11.75 25.14
C VAL A 17 -6.31 10.43 24.39
N THR A 18 -7.20 9.44 24.50
CA THR A 18 -7.04 8.17 23.74
C THR A 18 -7.45 8.28 22.27
N SER A 19 -8.34 9.21 21.90
CA SER A 19 -8.71 9.46 20.50
C SER A 19 -7.72 10.39 19.76
N ALA A 20 -6.89 11.13 20.50
CA ALA A 20 -5.78 11.89 19.92
C ALA A 20 -4.61 11.00 19.46
N VAL A 21 -4.46 9.79 20.01
CA VAL A 21 -3.39 8.86 19.62
C VAL A 21 -3.70 8.14 18.29
N ILE A 22 -4.97 7.95 17.95
CA ILE A 22 -5.37 7.33 16.66
C ILE A 22 -5.25 8.34 15.50
N SER A 23 -5.33 9.65 15.77
CA SER A 23 -5.10 10.70 14.76
C SER A 23 -3.63 11.12 14.61
N SER A 24 -2.73 10.70 15.51
CA SER A 24 -1.30 10.98 15.40
C SER A 24 -0.51 9.90 14.66
N GLY A 25 -1.10 8.75 14.34
CA GLY A 25 -0.54 7.77 13.40
C GLY A 25 -0.43 8.25 11.94
N TRP A 26 -1.02 9.40 11.61
CA TRP A 26 -0.94 10.04 10.28
C TRP A 26 0.24 11.03 10.15
N LYS A 27 0.94 11.39 11.24
CA LYS A 27 1.96 12.47 11.24
C LYS A 27 3.41 12.02 11.39
N CYS A 28 3.74 10.76 11.08
CA CYS A 28 5.14 10.32 10.91
C CYS A 28 5.45 10.03 9.43
N ASN A 29 5.53 11.07 8.61
CA ASN A 29 6.14 11.03 7.27
C ASN A 29 7.09 12.22 7.06
N GLN A 30 7.69 12.74 8.13
CA GLN A 30 8.62 13.86 8.03
C GLN A 30 10.05 13.37 7.75
N ALA A 31 10.20 12.65 6.63
CA ALA A 31 11.50 12.37 5.99
C ALA A 31 11.40 12.27 4.45
N TYR A 32 10.22 12.44 3.85
CA TYR A 32 10.11 12.62 2.40
C TYR A 32 9.88 14.10 2.10
N GLY A 33 10.67 14.66 1.19
CA GLY A 33 10.73 16.09 0.88
C GLY A 33 9.37 16.77 0.85
N LYS A 34 9.14 17.67 1.83
CA LYS A 34 8.08 18.68 1.81
C LYS A 34 8.21 19.42 0.48
N ASP A 35 7.19 19.29 -0.37
CA ASP A 35 6.84 20.16 -1.52
C ASP A 35 6.21 19.39 -2.69
N LYS A 36 6.13 18.06 -2.64
CA LYS A 36 5.46 17.26 -3.70
C LYS A 36 4.11 16.67 -3.31
N GLU A 37 3.77 16.67 -2.02
CA GLU A 37 2.62 15.94 -1.49
C GLU A 37 1.27 16.60 -1.81
N THR A 38 1.22 17.93 -1.93
CA THR A 38 -0.04 18.67 -2.13
C THR A 38 -0.51 18.72 -3.59
N TYR A 39 0.38 18.58 -4.57
CA TYR A 39 0.02 18.66 -5.99
C TYR A 39 -0.39 17.29 -6.58
N LEU A 40 0.01 16.18 -5.94
CA LEU A 40 -0.22 14.81 -6.43
C LEU A 40 -1.51 14.16 -5.93
N THR A 41 -2.18 14.74 -4.92
CA THR A 41 -3.42 14.22 -4.32
C THR A 41 -4.68 14.61 -5.08
N SER A 42 -4.66 15.68 -5.88
CA SER A 42 -5.86 16.19 -6.57
C SER A 42 -6.25 15.45 -7.85
N ARG A 43 -5.50 14.41 -8.26
CA ARG A 43 -5.69 13.66 -9.52
C ARG A 43 -5.54 12.14 -9.42
N SER A 44 -5.56 11.54 -8.22
CA SER A 44 -5.34 10.10 -8.13
C SER A 44 -6.58 9.31 -8.54
N THR A 45 -6.46 8.52 -9.62
CA THR A 45 -7.43 7.47 -9.92
C THR A 45 -7.54 6.51 -8.72
N PRO A 46 -8.68 5.81 -8.53
CA PRO A 46 -8.82 4.80 -7.48
C PRO A 46 -7.67 3.78 -7.47
N THR A 47 -7.19 3.41 -8.65
CA THR A 47 -6.03 2.53 -8.86
C THR A 47 -4.72 3.13 -8.34
N GLN A 48 -4.47 4.41 -8.58
CA GLN A 48 -3.28 5.10 -8.04
C GLN A 48 -3.37 5.29 -6.52
N GLY A 49 -4.56 5.53 -5.99
CA GLY A 49 -4.82 5.59 -4.55
C GLY A 49 -4.45 4.28 -3.86
N LEU A 50 -4.91 3.15 -4.40
CA LEU A 50 -4.60 1.83 -3.85
C LEU A 50 -3.10 1.52 -3.88
N MET A 51 -2.43 1.80 -5.00
CA MET A 51 -0.99 1.56 -5.11
C MET A 51 -0.18 2.42 -4.13
N ARG A 52 -0.65 3.63 -3.80
CA ARG A 52 -0.05 4.47 -2.73
C ARG A 52 -0.25 3.85 -1.35
N ILE A 53 -1.40 3.28 -1.08
CA ILE A 53 -1.68 2.57 0.18
C ILE A 53 -0.72 1.38 0.32
N ILE A 54 -0.65 0.51 -0.70
CA ILE A 54 0.28 -0.64 -0.71
C ILE A 54 1.73 -0.17 -0.54
N SER A 55 2.14 0.88 -1.26
CA SER A 55 3.49 1.45 -1.15
C SER A 55 3.79 2.00 0.24
N SER A 56 2.81 2.62 0.91
CA SER A 56 2.95 3.17 2.25
C SER A 56 3.16 2.06 3.29
N HIS A 57 2.34 1.02 3.25
CA HIS A 57 2.50 -0.15 4.12
C HIS A 57 3.81 -0.90 3.84
N THR A 58 4.22 -1.00 2.58
CA THR A 58 5.51 -1.61 2.20
C THR A 58 6.70 -0.84 2.80
N ALA A 59 6.65 0.50 2.79
CA ALA A 59 7.69 1.33 3.39
C ALA A 59 7.74 1.18 4.92
N LYS A 60 6.58 1.17 5.59
CA LYS A 60 6.49 0.92 7.04
C LYS A 60 6.97 -0.47 7.42
N MET A 61 6.68 -1.48 6.60
CA MET A 61 7.18 -2.83 6.77
C MET A 61 8.71 -2.88 6.72
N LEU A 62 9.35 -2.19 5.78
CA LEU A 62 10.81 -2.09 5.74
C LEU A 62 11.37 -1.41 6.99
N ASP A 63 10.80 -0.28 7.40
CA ASP A 63 11.24 0.45 8.61
C ASP A 63 11.16 -0.45 9.85
N ALA A 64 10.04 -1.17 10.02
CA ALA A 64 9.84 -2.14 11.08
C ALA A 64 10.86 -3.30 11.03
N ILE A 65 11.19 -3.81 9.84
CA ILE A 65 12.26 -4.81 9.68
C ILE A 65 13.60 -4.25 10.17
N MET A 66 13.95 -3.03 9.78
CA MET A 66 15.25 -2.42 10.09
C MET A 66 15.46 -2.22 11.60
N ILE A 67 14.39 -1.99 12.37
CA ILE A 67 14.45 -1.84 13.83
C ILE A 67 14.09 -3.13 14.59
N GLY A 68 13.77 -4.22 13.88
CA GLY A 68 13.41 -5.50 14.49
C GLY A 68 12.02 -5.54 15.15
N ASP A 69 11.10 -4.66 14.76
CA ASP A 69 9.71 -4.67 15.24
C ASP A 69 8.86 -5.68 14.45
N PHE A 70 8.98 -6.97 14.82
CA PHE A 70 8.26 -8.05 14.15
C PHE A 70 6.73 -7.94 14.26
N THR A 71 6.21 -7.29 15.30
CA THR A 71 4.77 -7.08 15.46
C THR A 71 4.27 -6.10 14.40
N ALA A 72 4.99 -5.00 14.19
CA ALA A 72 4.69 -4.07 13.11
C ALA A 72 4.86 -4.71 11.74
N VAL A 73 5.89 -5.54 11.52
CA VAL A 73 6.06 -6.26 10.23
C VAL A 73 4.84 -7.14 9.92
N ILE A 74 4.36 -7.93 10.89
CA ILE A 74 3.18 -8.79 10.71
C ILE A 74 1.94 -7.94 10.41
N LYS A 75 1.73 -6.86 11.17
CA LYS A 75 0.62 -5.94 10.96
C LYS A 75 0.64 -5.40 9.53
N GLU A 76 1.74 -4.77 9.11
CA GLU A 76 1.83 -4.14 7.80
C GLU A 76 1.76 -5.16 6.65
N SER A 77 2.24 -6.40 6.86
CA SER A 77 2.03 -7.51 5.92
C SER A 77 0.54 -7.81 5.69
N HIS A 78 -0.27 -7.83 6.76
CA HIS A 78 -1.71 -8.05 6.65
C HIS A 78 -2.44 -6.88 6.00
N GLU A 79 -2.02 -5.64 6.25
CA GLU A 79 -2.59 -4.46 5.58
C GLU A 79 -2.34 -4.51 4.06
N ILE A 80 -1.16 -4.98 3.63
CA ILE A 80 -0.85 -5.18 2.21
C ILE A 80 -1.74 -6.27 1.61
N ILE A 81 -1.97 -7.37 2.32
CA ILE A 81 -2.89 -8.44 1.87
C ILE A 81 -4.30 -7.87 1.68
N GLY A 82 -4.85 -7.18 2.68
CA GLY A 82 -6.19 -6.60 2.61
C GLY A 82 -6.34 -5.57 1.48
N ALA A 83 -5.34 -4.71 1.28
CA ALA A 83 -5.33 -3.79 0.15
C ALA A 83 -5.26 -4.53 -1.21
N SER A 84 -4.49 -5.61 -1.28
CA SER A 84 -4.33 -6.41 -2.51
C SER A 84 -5.61 -7.17 -2.88
N GLU A 85 -6.34 -7.69 -1.89
CA GLU A 85 -7.63 -8.38 -2.09
C GLU A 85 -8.69 -7.46 -2.71
N VAL A 86 -8.71 -6.18 -2.32
CA VAL A 86 -9.61 -5.17 -2.92
C VAL A 86 -9.13 -4.72 -4.31
N GLY A 87 -7.87 -5.00 -4.65
CA GLY A 87 -7.23 -4.53 -5.90
C GLY A 87 -7.91 -5.01 -7.17
N MET A 88 -8.33 -6.28 -7.23
CA MET A 88 -9.01 -6.79 -8.42
C MET A 88 -10.29 -6.01 -8.73
N GLN A 89 -11.12 -5.75 -7.73
CA GLN A 89 -12.40 -5.05 -7.90
C GLN A 89 -12.20 -3.57 -8.29
N MET A 90 -11.12 -2.93 -7.84
CA MET A 90 -10.82 -1.54 -8.19
C MET A 90 -10.31 -1.36 -9.63
N PHE A 91 -9.52 -2.32 -10.13
CA PHE A 91 -8.98 -2.26 -11.50
C PHE A 91 -9.96 -2.84 -12.53
N PHE A 92 -10.67 -3.92 -12.16
CA PHE A 92 -11.58 -4.70 -12.99
C PHE A 92 -12.89 -4.96 -12.23
N PRO A 93 -13.79 -3.96 -12.16
CA PRO A 93 -15.07 -4.14 -11.48
C PRO A 93 -15.95 -5.17 -12.21
N GLU A 94 -16.64 -6.04 -11.47
CA GLU A 94 -17.57 -7.05 -12.05
C GLU A 94 -18.69 -6.42 -12.89
N LYS A 95 -19.04 -5.17 -12.58
CA LYS A 95 -20.03 -4.37 -13.30
C LYS A 95 -19.39 -3.04 -13.70
N GLY A 96 -19.42 -2.74 -14.99
CA GLY A 96 -18.90 -1.49 -15.54
C GLY A 96 -17.76 -1.73 -16.53
N LYS A 97 -17.30 -0.64 -17.17
CA LYS A 97 -16.12 -0.68 -18.04
C LYS A 97 -14.86 -0.57 -17.20
N VAL A 98 -13.77 -1.15 -17.69
CA VAL A 98 -12.43 -0.88 -17.16
C VAL A 98 -12.16 0.62 -17.12
N GLY A 99 -11.45 1.07 -16.09
CA GLY A 99 -11.22 2.50 -15.85
C GLY A 99 -10.37 3.17 -16.95
N GLU A 100 -10.34 4.51 -16.95
CA GLU A 100 -9.56 5.32 -17.89
C GLU A 100 -8.08 4.93 -17.96
N TRP A 101 -7.54 4.31 -16.90
CA TRP A 101 -6.17 3.79 -16.88
C TRP A 101 -5.89 2.80 -18.02
N PHE A 102 -6.88 1.99 -18.42
CA PHE A 102 -6.72 0.99 -19.48
C PHE A 102 -6.64 1.65 -20.86
N VAL A 103 -7.47 2.67 -21.08
CA VAL A 103 -7.46 3.50 -22.30
C VAL A 103 -6.17 4.32 -22.40
N ASN A 104 -5.74 4.92 -21.29
CA ASN A 104 -4.50 5.69 -21.24
C ASN A 104 -3.25 4.82 -21.47
N ALA A 105 -3.37 3.51 -21.28
CA ALA A 105 -2.35 2.52 -21.65
C ALA A 105 -2.38 2.14 -23.14
N GLY A 106 -3.26 2.74 -23.94
CA GLY A 106 -3.40 2.50 -25.37
C GLY A 106 -4.26 1.28 -25.74
N ASN A 107 -5.01 0.72 -24.78
CA ASN A 107 -5.86 -0.46 -25.03
C ASN A 107 -7.32 -0.06 -25.33
N ASP A 108 -8.01 -0.86 -26.14
CA ASP A 108 -9.47 -0.70 -26.39
C ASP A 108 -10.28 -1.34 -25.26
N PRO A 109 -11.03 -0.57 -24.46
CA PRO A 109 -11.84 -1.11 -23.36
C PRO A 109 -13.03 -1.96 -23.82
N ASN A 110 -13.33 -2.00 -25.13
CA ASN A 110 -14.36 -2.87 -25.70
C ASN A 110 -13.79 -4.16 -26.30
N ASP A 111 -12.47 -4.31 -26.36
CA ASP A 111 -11.83 -5.59 -26.69
C ASP A 111 -11.87 -6.50 -25.46
N ALA A 112 -12.88 -7.37 -25.41
CA ALA A 112 -13.08 -8.29 -24.30
C ALA A 112 -11.90 -9.24 -24.07
N ALA A 113 -11.18 -9.64 -25.13
CA ALA A 113 -10.05 -10.55 -25.01
C ALA A 113 -8.85 -9.84 -24.38
N ALA A 114 -8.57 -8.59 -24.80
CA ALA A 114 -7.51 -7.78 -24.21
C ALA A 114 -7.80 -7.43 -22.73
N VAL A 115 -9.06 -7.11 -22.41
CA VAL A 115 -9.48 -6.84 -21.02
C VAL A 115 -9.29 -8.08 -20.14
N GLU A 116 -9.73 -9.26 -20.57
CA GLU A 116 -9.60 -10.47 -19.77
C GLU A 116 -8.14 -10.89 -19.62
N ALA A 117 -7.31 -10.79 -20.68
CA ALA A 117 -5.89 -11.09 -20.60
C ALA A 117 -5.16 -10.19 -19.58
N MET A 118 -5.45 -8.89 -19.58
CA MET A 118 -4.87 -7.96 -18.60
C MET A 118 -5.34 -8.26 -17.18
N LYS A 119 -6.60 -8.63 -17.01
CA LYS A 119 -7.19 -8.99 -15.73
C LYS A 119 -6.53 -10.24 -15.15
N GLU A 120 -6.35 -11.29 -15.95
CA GLU A 120 -5.64 -12.51 -15.56
C GLU A 120 -4.17 -12.22 -15.17
N GLU A 121 -3.46 -11.43 -15.96
CA GLU A 121 -2.08 -11.07 -15.65
C GLU A 121 -1.99 -10.22 -14.37
N PHE A 122 -2.89 -9.26 -14.18
CA PHE A 122 -2.95 -8.46 -12.97
C PHE A 122 -3.27 -9.29 -11.73
N GLN A 123 -4.23 -10.22 -11.83
CA GLN A 123 -4.58 -11.14 -10.76
C GLN A 123 -3.39 -11.99 -10.33
N LYS A 124 -2.59 -12.47 -11.28
CA LYS A 124 -1.36 -13.22 -11.00
C LYS A 124 -0.38 -12.40 -10.16
N TYR A 125 -0.15 -11.14 -10.50
CA TYR A 125 0.76 -10.29 -9.70
C TYR A 125 0.20 -9.95 -8.33
N LEU A 126 -1.11 -9.69 -8.21
CA LEU A 126 -1.73 -9.48 -6.91
C LEU A 126 -1.59 -10.71 -6.00
N GLN A 127 -1.79 -11.91 -6.56
CA GLN A 127 -1.60 -13.15 -5.80
C GLN A 127 -0.15 -13.30 -5.34
N LEU A 128 0.83 -12.95 -6.18
CA LEU A 128 2.25 -12.93 -5.79
C LEU A 128 2.51 -11.96 -4.64
N VAL A 129 1.90 -10.77 -4.63
CA VAL A 129 2.01 -9.81 -3.51
C VAL A 129 1.42 -10.40 -2.23
N ILE A 130 0.23 -10.99 -2.32
CA ILE A 130 -0.47 -11.60 -1.17
C ILE A 130 0.37 -12.72 -0.56
N ASP A 131 0.83 -13.66 -1.38
CA ASP A 131 1.58 -14.83 -0.92
C ASP A 131 2.94 -14.44 -0.35
N ALA A 132 3.62 -13.48 -0.98
CA ALA A 132 4.89 -12.99 -0.47
C ALA A 132 4.73 -12.19 0.83
N SER A 133 3.66 -11.39 0.97
CA SER A 133 3.36 -10.68 2.22
C SER A 133 3.05 -11.66 3.35
N ARG A 134 2.27 -12.71 3.07
CA ARG A 134 2.05 -13.82 4.03
C ARG A 134 3.37 -14.46 4.43
N LYS A 135 4.29 -14.65 3.48
CA LYS A 135 5.60 -15.22 3.77
C LYS A 135 6.43 -14.34 4.70
N VAL A 136 6.41 -13.02 4.50
CA VAL A 136 7.08 -12.05 5.38
C VAL A 136 6.53 -12.16 6.80
N ALA A 137 5.20 -12.20 6.97
CA ALA A 137 4.56 -12.40 8.27
C ALA A 137 5.01 -13.71 8.95
N GLU A 138 4.94 -14.86 8.26
CA GLU A 138 5.39 -16.16 8.77
C GLU A 138 6.86 -16.16 9.22
N THR A 139 7.74 -15.48 8.47
CA THR A 139 9.16 -15.38 8.86
C THR A 139 9.38 -14.45 10.04
N SER A 140 8.53 -13.42 10.19
CA SER A 140 8.57 -12.47 11.30
C SER A 140 8.14 -13.11 12.62
N GLU A 141 7.18 -14.03 12.59
CA GLU A 141 6.77 -14.80 13.78
C GLU A 141 7.94 -15.56 14.42
N LYS A 142 8.92 -15.98 13.60
CA LYS A 142 10.14 -16.65 14.05
C LYS A 142 11.19 -15.68 14.59
N LYS A 143 10.91 -14.37 14.61
CA LYS A 143 11.78 -13.28 15.08
C LYS A 143 13.17 -13.31 14.45
N ASN A 144 13.25 -13.71 13.18
CA ASN A 144 14.51 -13.78 12.43
C ASN A 144 14.56 -12.61 11.43
N ILE A 145 15.32 -11.56 11.78
CA ILE A 145 15.42 -10.34 10.98
C ILE A 145 15.97 -10.59 9.58
N ILE A 146 16.98 -11.47 9.43
CA ILE A 146 17.60 -11.76 8.13
C ILE A 146 16.62 -12.52 7.23
N ALA A 147 15.96 -13.55 7.75
CA ALA A 147 14.97 -14.31 6.99
C ALA A 147 13.75 -13.45 6.62
N THR A 148 13.35 -12.53 7.50
CA THR A 148 12.27 -11.58 7.27
C THR A 148 12.64 -10.60 6.15
N TYR A 149 13.84 -9.99 6.23
CA TYR A 149 14.34 -9.10 5.19
C TYR A 149 14.47 -9.81 3.82
N ASN A 150 14.98 -11.04 3.79
CA ASN A 150 15.09 -11.80 2.54
C ASN A 150 13.72 -12.10 1.92
N SER A 151 12.71 -12.38 2.76
CA SER A 151 11.33 -12.57 2.29
C SER A 151 10.74 -11.27 1.75
N PHE A 152 11.05 -10.14 2.40
CA PHE A 152 10.65 -8.81 1.97
C PHE A 152 11.30 -8.40 0.63
N ASP A 153 12.61 -8.59 0.48
CA ASP A 153 13.32 -8.32 -0.77
C ASP A 153 12.77 -9.18 -1.93
N SER A 154 12.52 -10.47 -1.67
CA SER A 154 11.87 -11.37 -2.62
C SER A 154 10.50 -10.86 -3.06
N MET A 155 9.68 -10.35 -2.12
CA MET A 155 8.38 -9.72 -2.45
C MET A 155 8.57 -8.55 -3.42
N LEU A 156 9.50 -7.63 -3.14
CA LEU A 156 9.75 -6.47 -3.99
C LEU A 156 10.16 -6.87 -5.41
N ARG A 157 11.12 -7.80 -5.53
CA ARG A 157 11.66 -8.24 -6.81
C ARG A 157 10.64 -9.03 -7.64
N ASN A 158 10.01 -10.02 -7.02
CA ASN A 158 9.22 -11.02 -7.74
C ASN A 158 7.77 -10.61 -7.96
N ALA A 159 7.24 -9.68 -7.15
CA ALA A 159 5.87 -9.18 -7.31
C ALA A 159 5.86 -7.73 -7.80
N CYS A 160 6.34 -6.79 -6.99
CA CYS A 160 6.19 -5.36 -7.27
C CYS A 160 6.96 -4.92 -8.53
N PHE A 161 8.25 -5.25 -8.61
CA PHE A 161 9.08 -4.85 -9.75
C PHE A 161 8.77 -5.67 -11.00
N ALA A 162 8.51 -6.97 -10.87
CA ALA A 162 8.09 -7.80 -11.99
C ALA A 162 6.82 -7.26 -12.69
N CYS A 163 5.82 -6.83 -11.91
CA CYS A 163 4.62 -6.18 -12.43
C CYS A 163 4.94 -4.81 -13.05
N HIS A 164 5.66 -3.95 -12.32
CA HIS A 164 5.94 -2.59 -12.80
C HIS A 164 6.80 -2.56 -14.07
N VAL A 165 7.75 -3.47 -14.24
CA VAL A 165 8.58 -3.53 -15.45
C VAL A 165 7.73 -3.80 -16.70
N LYS A 166 6.67 -4.59 -16.57
CA LYS A 166 5.81 -4.94 -17.71
C LYS A 166 4.66 -3.97 -17.94
N SER A 167 4.03 -3.52 -16.85
CA SER A 167 2.70 -2.89 -16.94
C SER A 167 2.71 -1.41 -16.60
N ARG A 168 3.82 -0.86 -16.07
CA ARG A 168 3.89 0.56 -15.72
C ARG A 168 4.32 1.38 -16.94
N LEU A 169 3.38 2.16 -17.48
CA LEU A 169 3.63 3.05 -18.62
C LEU A 169 4.70 4.10 -18.35
N GLU A 170 4.70 4.69 -17.14
CA GLU A 170 5.67 5.72 -16.77
C GLU A 170 6.23 5.50 -15.36
N TRP A 171 7.56 5.48 -15.30
CA TRP A 171 8.28 5.67 -14.05
C TRP A 171 8.34 7.16 -13.70
N PRO A 172 8.35 7.52 -12.40
CA PRO A 172 8.59 8.90 -11.99
C PRO A 172 9.85 9.43 -12.65
N ARG A 173 9.86 10.71 -13.04
CA ARG A 173 10.99 11.33 -13.78
C ARG A 173 12.37 11.08 -13.17
N TRP A 174 12.46 10.93 -11.85
CA TRP A 174 13.71 10.67 -11.11
C TRP A 174 14.20 9.21 -11.19
N MET A 175 13.39 8.28 -11.72
CA MET A 175 13.78 6.89 -12.01
C MET A 175 13.98 6.63 -13.52
N LYS A 176 13.67 7.59 -14.40
CA LYS A 176 14.05 7.46 -15.81
C LYS A 176 15.57 7.46 -15.84
N GLN A 177 16.18 6.36 -16.32
CA GLN A 177 17.63 6.31 -16.53
C GLN A 177 17.99 7.52 -17.38
N VAL A 178 18.84 8.40 -16.84
CA VAL A 178 19.52 9.38 -17.66
C VAL A 178 20.40 8.52 -18.55
N GLU A 179 20.08 8.41 -19.83
CA GLU A 179 21.02 7.82 -20.78
C GLU A 179 22.34 8.58 -20.58
N ALA A 180 23.39 7.85 -20.21
CA ALA A 180 24.70 8.44 -20.06
C ALA A 180 25.14 8.89 -21.45
N GLU A 181 25.10 10.21 -21.68
CA GLU A 181 25.79 10.87 -22.80
C GLU A 181 27.31 10.70 -22.67
#